data_AF-A0A0V0HH12-F1
#
_entry.id   AF-A0A0V0HH12-F1
#
_cell.length_a   1.000
_cell.length_b   1.000
_cell.length_c   1.000
_cell.angle_alpha   90.00
_cell.angle_beta   90.00
_cell.angle_gamma   90.00
#
_symmetry.space_group_name_H-M   'P 1'
#
loop_
_entity.id
_entity.type
_entity.pdbx_description
1 polymer ?
#
loop_
_entity_poly.entity_id
_entity_poly.type
_entity_poly.pdbx_seq_one_letter_code
_entity_poly.pdbx_strand_id
1 'polypeptide(L)'
;MCFGYGASACEIYHSWKRTKFMVIVYFLKFIELVKFVGRTVRMKHASSPSKPIYLVGDSFGGCLALAVAAHNPEIDLVLILANPATSFDRTQLQPLLPLLKSLPDEFHVTVPYLLSFIM
;
A
#
# COMPACT_ATOMS: atom_id res chain seq x y z
N MET A 1 6.48 -11.18 -16.33
CA MET A 1 6.65 -12.56 -15.85
C MET A 1 5.91 -12.69 -14.53
N CYS A 2 4.81 -13.45 -14.48
CA CYS A 2 4.15 -13.82 -13.21
C CYS A 2 5.04 -14.89 -12.57
N PHE A 3 5.73 -14.58 -11.48
CA PHE A 3 6.44 -15.59 -10.68
C PHE A 3 5.40 -16.49 -10.02
N GLY A 4 5.22 -17.70 -10.52
CA GLY A 4 4.80 -18.92 -9.78
C GLY A 4 3.50 -18.96 -8.96
N TYR A 5 2.81 -17.85 -8.68
CA TYR A 5 1.57 -17.84 -7.91
C TYR A 5 0.38 -17.95 -8.87
N GLY A 6 -0.50 -18.92 -8.60
CA GLY A 6 -1.62 -19.31 -9.46
C GLY A 6 -2.47 -18.12 -9.95
N ALA A 7 -3.17 -18.34 -11.07
CA ALA A 7 -3.85 -17.34 -11.90
C ALA A 7 -4.59 -16.22 -11.13
N SER A 8 -5.17 -16.53 -9.96
CA SER A 8 -5.90 -15.58 -9.11
C SER A 8 -5.03 -14.46 -8.50
N ALA A 9 -3.76 -14.74 -8.15
CA ALA A 9 -2.85 -13.73 -7.61
C ALA A 9 -2.40 -12.74 -8.71
N CYS A 10 -2.18 -13.24 -9.94
CA CYS A 10 -1.82 -12.38 -11.05
C CYS A 10 -3.02 -11.53 -11.52
N GLU A 11 -4.26 -12.02 -11.43
CA GLU A 11 -5.47 -11.22 -11.68
C GLU A 11 -5.66 -10.09 -10.67
N ILE A 12 -5.45 -10.34 -9.37
CA ILE A 12 -5.52 -9.30 -8.32
C ILE A 12 -4.41 -8.26 -8.52
N TYR A 13 -3.19 -8.68 -8.85
CA TYR A 13 -2.08 -7.80 -9.18
C TYR A 13 -2.37 -6.93 -10.42
N HIS A 14 -2.95 -7.53 -11.47
CA HIS A 14 -3.35 -6.80 -12.67
C HIS A 14 -4.55 -5.87 -12.45
N SER A 15 -5.45 -6.21 -11.52
CA SER A 15 -6.54 -5.32 -11.07
C SER A 15 -6.01 -4.15 -10.24
N TRP A 16 -4.94 -4.35 -9.45
CA TRP A 16 -4.27 -3.29 -8.68
C TRP A 16 -3.52 -2.30 -9.57
N LYS A 17 -2.90 -2.77 -10.66
CA LYS A 17 -2.25 -1.91 -11.67
C LYS A 17 -3.23 -1.02 -12.44
N ARG A 18 -4.50 -1.39 -12.53
CA ARG A 18 -5.53 -0.59 -13.22
C ARG A 18 -6.14 0.45 -12.26
N THR A 19 -5.44 1.56 -12.11
CA THR A 19 -6.07 2.89 -12.22
C THR A 19 -7.22 3.19 -11.24
N LYS A 20 -6.89 3.47 -9.96
CA LYS A 20 -7.61 4.39 -9.04
C LYS A 20 -7.01 4.42 -7.64
N PHE A 21 -6.42 3.30 -7.19
CA PHE A 21 -5.88 3.18 -5.83
C PHE A 21 -4.70 4.11 -5.57
N MET A 22 -3.79 4.23 -6.55
CA MET A 22 -2.63 5.11 -6.45
C MET A 22 -3.03 6.59 -6.32
N VAL A 23 -4.04 7.05 -7.08
CA VAL A 23 -4.55 8.43 -7.03
C VAL A 23 -5.18 8.76 -5.67
N ILE A 24 -5.88 7.80 -5.04
CA ILE A 24 -6.47 7.97 -3.70
C ILE A 24 -5.38 8.11 -2.63
N VAL A 25 -4.27 7.39 -2.75
CA VAL A 25 -3.15 7.44 -1.80
C VAL A 25 -2.47 8.81 -1.79
N TYR A 26 -2.39 9.51 -2.93
CA TYR A 26 -1.80 10.87 -2.98
C TYR A 26 -2.66 11.94 -2.31
N PHE A 27 -3.98 11.75 -2.23
CA PHE A 27 -4.90 12.74 -1.67
C PHE A 27 -5.16 12.57 -0.16
N LEU A 28 -4.93 11.38 0.39
CA LEU A 28 -5.21 11.06 1.80
C LEU A 28 -3.95 11.13 2.65
N LYS A 29 -4.03 11.81 3.80
CA LYS A 29 -2.99 11.71 4.85
C LYS A 29 -2.84 10.25 5.28
N PHE A 30 -1.60 9.82 5.55
CA PHE A 30 -1.29 8.43 5.94
C PHE A 30 -2.24 7.87 7.02
N ILE A 31 -2.55 8.65 8.05
CA ILE A 31 -3.48 8.27 9.12
C ILE A 31 -4.89 7.96 8.59
N GLU A 32 -5.40 8.75 7.65
CA GLU A 32 -6.73 8.52 7.06
C GLU A 32 -6.73 7.27 6.18
N LEU A 33 -5.62 6.98 5.50
CA LEU A 33 -5.46 5.74 4.75
C LEU A 33 -5.44 4.51 5.68
N VAL A 34 -4.73 4.58 6.81
CA VAL A 34 -4.74 3.54 7.84
C VAL A 34 -6.14 3.32 8.39
N LYS A 35 -6.88 4.40 8.70
CA LYS A 35 -8.27 4.30 9.17
C LYS A 35 -9.18 3.68 8.12
N PHE A 36 -9.04 4.08 6.87
CA PHE A 36 -9.84 3.57 5.76
C PHE A 36 -9.65 2.06 5.57
N VAL A 37 -8.39 1.61 5.44
CA VAL A 37 -8.09 0.19 5.30
C VAL A 37 -8.48 -0.59 6.55
N GLY A 38 -8.23 -0.03 7.74
CA GLY A 38 -8.63 -0.64 9.01
C GLY A 38 -10.15 -0.84 9.14
N ARG A 39 -10.98 0.10 8.64
CA ARG A 39 -12.43 -0.09 8.58
C ARG A 39 -12.79 -1.30 7.70
N THR A 40 -12.17 -1.42 6.53
CA THR A 40 -12.39 -2.58 5.64
C THR A 40 -11.99 -3.89 6.29
N VAL A 41 -10.84 -3.93 6.98
CA VAL A 41 -10.39 -5.10 7.74
C VAL A 41 -11.41 -5.51 8.80
N ARG A 42 -11.89 -4.56 9.63
CA ARG A 42 -12.90 -4.82 10.66
C ARG A 42 -14.23 -5.31 10.08
N MET A 43 -14.70 -4.70 8.99
CA MET A 43 -15.92 -5.16 8.31
C MET A 43 -15.77 -6.58 7.78
N LYS A 44 -14.60 -6.91 7.21
CA LYS A 44 -14.33 -8.25 6.69
C LYS A 44 -14.24 -9.29 7.81
N HIS A 45 -13.61 -8.94 8.92
CA HIS A 45 -13.54 -9.78 10.11
C HIS A 45 -14.94 -10.01 10.71
N ALA A 46 -15.75 -8.97 10.89
CA ALA A 46 -17.12 -9.10 11.38
C ALA A 46 -17.99 -10.02 10.50
N SER A 47 -17.77 -10.01 9.19
CA SER A 47 -18.48 -10.86 8.23
C SER A 47 -17.99 -12.32 8.24
N SER A 48 -16.79 -12.60 8.74
CA SER A 48 -16.19 -13.94 8.78
C SER A 48 -15.16 -14.05 9.91
N PRO A 49 -15.59 -14.10 11.19
CA PRO A 49 -14.70 -13.93 12.34
C PRO A 49 -13.67 -15.06 12.50
N SER A 50 -14.00 -16.25 12.00
CA SER A 50 -13.15 -17.45 12.09
C SER A 50 -12.11 -17.57 10.96
N LYS A 51 -12.06 -16.61 10.03
CA LYS A 51 -11.15 -16.66 8.88
C LYS A 51 -10.00 -15.67 9.08
N PRO A 52 -8.73 -16.11 8.91
CA PRO A 52 -7.60 -15.20 8.93
C PRO A 52 -7.69 -14.22 7.75
N ILE A 53 -7.25 -12.99 7.96
CA ILE A 53 -7.24 -11.95 6.92
C ILE A 53 -5.80 -11.74 6.45
N TYR A 54 -5.58 -11.92 5.15
CA TYR A 54 -4.28 -11.71 4.52
C TYR A 54 -4.16 -10.26 4.06
N LEU A 55 -3.14 -9.55 4.54
CA LEU A 55 -2.82 -8.20 4.13
C LEU A 55 -1.49 -8.20 3.39
N VAL A 56 -1.56 -7.95 2.08
CA VAL A 56 -0.39 -7.92 1.20
C VAL A 56 0.02 -6.47 0.99
N GLY A 57 1.27 -6.15 1.32
CA GLY A 57 1.81 -4.80 1.19
C GLY A 57 3.11 -4.81 0.41
N ASP A 58 3.15 -4.06 -0.69
CA ASP A 58 4.35 -3.84 -1.50
C ASP A 58 4.84 -2.39 -1.35
N SER A 59 6.14 -2.18 -1.21
CA SER A 59 6.74 -0.84 -1.08
C SER A 59 6.08 -0.03 0.07
N PHE A 60 5.53 1.16 -0.23
CA PHE A 60 4.74 1.96 0.71
C PHE A 60 3.54 1.20 1.31
N GLY A 61 2.91 0.33 0.51
CA GLY A 61 1.83 -0.54 0.95
C GLY A 61 2.24 -1.47 2.09
N GLY A 62 3.52 -1.83 2.20
CA GLY A 62 4.05 -2.59 3.33
C GLY A 62 4.00 -1.81 4.65
N CYS A 63 4.39 -0.54 4.64
CA CYS A 63 4.27 0.35 5.82
C CYS A 63 2.82 0.58 6.21
N LEU A 64 1.93 0.72 5.24
CA LEU A 64 0.49 0.81 5.48
C LEU A 64 -0.05 -0.48 6.10
N ALA A 65 0.35 -1.64 5.58
CA ALA A 65 -0.07 -2.95 6.10
C ALA A 65 0.35 -3.15 7.56
N LEU A 66 1.60 -2.79 7.89
CA LEU A 66 2.12 -2.80 9.25
C LEU A 66 1.33 -1.89 10.19
N ALA A 67 1.06 -0.64 9.78
CA ALA A 67 0.28 0.29 10.59
C ALA A 67 -1.16 -0.21 10.82
N VAL A 68 -1.81 -0.75 9.79
CA VAL A 68 -3.14 -1.35 9.92
C VAL A 68 -3.13 -2.52 10.91
N ALA A 69 -2.14 -3.41 10.84
CA ALA A 69 -2.03 -4.52 11.79
C ALA A 69 -1.82 -4.04 13.23
N ALA A 70 -0.93 -3.06 13.44
CA ALA A 70 -0.67 -2.49 14.77
C ALA A 70 -1.93 -1.85 15.40
N HIS A 71 -2.85 -1.34 14.58
CA HIS A 71 -4.10 -0.73 15.04
C HIS A 71 -5.28 -1.70 15.19
N ASN A 72 -5.14 -2.98 14.85
CA ASN A 72 -6.19 -4.00 15.01
C ASN A 72 -5.60 -5.30 15.60
N PRO A 73 -4.99 -5.26 16.80
CA PRO A 73 -4.31 -6.41 17.40
C PRO A 73 -5.24 -7.60 17.73
N GLU A 74 -6.55 -7.36 17.81
CA GLU A 74 -7.58 -8.37 18.08
C GLU A 74 -7.96 -9.23 16.87
N ILE A 75 -7.56 -8.82 15.66
CA ILE A 75 -7.90 -9.51 14.42
C ILE A 75 -6.71 -10.38 14.00
N ASP A 76 -6.98 -11.64 13.70
CA ASP A 76 -5.98 -12.56 13.15
C ASP A 76 -5.59 -12.14 11.72
N LEU A 77 -4.49 -11.39 11.63
CA LEU A 77 -3.95 -10.81 10.42
C LEU A 77 -2.64 -11.50 10.02
N VAL A 78 -2.60 -11.99 8.78
CA VAL A 78 -1.39 -12.53 8.16
C VAL A 78 -0.80 -11.46 7.24
N LEU A 79 0.41 -11.02 7.53
CA LEU A 79 1.12 -10.01 6.74
C LEU A 79 2.02 -10.66 5.70
N ILE A 80 1.88 -10.23 4.44
CA ILE A 80 2.79 -10.59 3.34
C ILE A 80 3.39 -9.29 2.82
N LEU A 81 4.69 -9.09 3.08
CA LEU A 81 5.38 -7.85 2.77
C LEU A 81 6.40 -8.08 1.66
N ALA A 82 6.24 -7.34 0.55
CA ALA A 82 7.19 -7.31 -0.55
C ALA A 82 7.91 -5.96 -0.53
N ASN A 83 9.24 -5.97 -0.49
CA ASN A 83 10.09 -4.77 -0.47
C ASN A 83 9.52 -3.59 0.36
N PRO A 84 9.10 -3.79 1.62
CA PRO A 84 8.39 -2.76 2.35
C PRO A 84 9.31 -1.56 2.57
N ALA A 85 8.81 -0.35 2.30
CA ALA A 85 9.57 0.91 2.34
C ALA A 85 9.98 1.37 3.76
N THR A 86 10.23 0.43 4.65
CA THR A 86 10.63 0.61 6.06
C THR A 86 12.01 1.25 6.21
N SER A 87 12.88 1.16 5.20
CA SER A 87 14.19 1.80 5.17
C SER A 87 14.21 3.11 4.37
N PHE A 88 13.04 3.65 4.01
CA PHE A 88 12.95 4.88 3.22
C PHE A 88 13.73 6.03 3.85
N ASP A 89 13.81 6.06 5.18
CA ASP A 89 14.55 7.10 5.90
C ASP A 89 16.06 7.06 5.73
N ARG A 90 16.59 5.98 5.13
CA ARG A 90 18.00 5.81 4.79
C ARG A 90 18.27 6.04 3.32
N THR A 91 17.27 6.45 2.54
CA THR A 91 17.41 6.66 1.10
C THR A 91 17.82 8.09 0.78
N GLN A 92 18.64 8.27 -0.26
CA GLN A 92 18.97 9.59 -0.81
C GLN A 92 17.77 10.28 -1.48
N LEU A 93 16.59 9.66 -1.46
CA LEU A 93 15.36 10.23 -1.96
C LEU A 93 14.69 11.17 -0.93
N GLN A 94 15.03 11.06 0.35
CA GLN A 94 14.49 11.93 1.40
C GLN A 94 14.67 13.44 1.11
N PRO A 95 15.86 13.93 0.70
CA PRO A 95 16.08 15.34 0.38
C PRO A 95 15.30 15.83 -0.86
N LEU A 96 14.87 14.91 -1.73
CA LEU A 96 14.14 15.23 -2.95
C LEU A 96 12.62 15.31 -2.73
N LEU A 97 12.10 14.75 -1.63
CA LEU A 97 10.67 14.80 -1.28
C LEU A 97 10.06 16.19 -1.20
N PRO A 98 10.71 17.20 -0.59
CA PRO A 98 10.15 18.56 -0.55
C PRO A 98 9.99 19.14 -1.96
N LEU A 99 10.96 18.85 -2.84
CA LEU A 99 10.91 19.27 -4.23
C LEU A 99 9.74 18.61 -4.97
N LEU A 100 9.57 17.30 -4.76
CA LEU A 100 8.46 16.51 -5.30
C LEU A 100 7.08 17.00 -4.82
N LYS A 101 6.98 17.47 -3.58
CA LYS A 101 5.75 18.06 -3.03
C LYS A 101 5.47 19.47 -3.53
N SER A 102 6.50 20.20 -3.97
CA SER A 102 6.37 21.54 -4.55
C SER A 102 6.09 21.55 -6.06
N LEU A 103 6.02 20.37 -6.69
CA LEU A 103 5.71 20.28 -8.11
C LEU A 103 4.23 20.65 -8.38
N PRO A 104 3.94 21.29 -9.52
CA PRO A 104 2.58 21.61 -9.94
C PRO A 104 1.69 20.37 -10.01
N ASP A 105 0.38 20.55 -9.80
CA ASP A 105 -0.59 19.45 -9.77
C ASP A 105 -0.57 18.58 -11.04
N GLU A 106 -0.15 19.16 -12.17
CA GLU A 106 0.01 18.45 -13.45
C GLU A 106 1.02 17.29 -13.39
N PHE A 107 1.98 17.32 -12.46
CA PHE A 107 3.04 16.30 -12.33
C PHE A 107 2.73 15.21 -11.30
N HIS A 108 1.61 15.32 -10.56
CA HIS A 108 1.19 14.30 -9.57
C HIS A 108 0.92 12.92 -10.19
N VAL A 109 0.71 12.84 -11.51
CA VAL A 109 0.53 11.57 -12.24
C VAL A 109 1.88 10.99 -12.68
N THR A 110 2.82 11.84 -13.09
CA THR A 110 4.09 11.44 -13.73
C THR A 110 5.13 10.96 -12.71
N VAL A 111 5.19 11.64 -11.57
CA VAL A 111 6.08 11.32 -10.46
C VAL A 111 5.91 9.88 -9.93
N PRO A 112 4.69 9.41 -9.59
CA PRO A 112 4.46 8.02 -9.16
C PRO A 112 4.94 7.00 -10.20
N TYR A 113 4.70 7.30 -11.48
CA TYR A 113 5.08 6.43 -12.58
C TYR A 113 6.60 6.30 -12.68
N LEU A 114 7.34 7.41 -12.57
CA LEU A 114 8.81 7.42 -12.52
C LEU A 114 9.36 6.69 -11.29
N LEU A 115 8.76 6.87 -10.11
CA LEU A 115 9.17 6.14 -8.91
C LEU A 115 8.99 4.62 -9.05
N SER A 116 7.99 4.16 -9.80
CA SER A 116 7.78 2.72 -10.06
C SER A 116 8.87 2.05 -10.91
N PHE A 117 9.77 2.82 -11.54
CA PHE A 117 10.94 2.27 -12.23
C PHE A 117 12.14 2.07 -11.31
N ILE A 118 12.12 2.67 -10.12
CA ILE A 118 13.23 2.69 -9.16
C ILE A 118 12.97 1.72 -7.98
N MET A 119 11.69 1.46 -7.69
CA MET A 119 11.20 0.59 -6.61
C MET A 119 10.51 -0.64 -7.16
#